data_AF-A0A938PAG0-F1
#
_entry.id   AF-A0A938PAG0-F1
#
_cell.length_a   1.000
_cell.length_b   1.000
_cell.length_c   1.000
_cell.angle_alpha   90.00
_cell.angle_beta   90.00
_cell.angle_gamma   90.00
#
_symmetry.space_group_name_H-M   'P 1'
#
loop_
_entity.id
_entity.type
_entity.pdbx_description
1 polymer ?
#
loop_
_entity_poly.entity_id
_entity_poly.type
_entity_poly.pdbx_seq_one_letter_code
_entity_poly.pdbx_strand_id
1 'polypeptide(L)'
;MRMHMEVVKSSWDSRIWRLPWDDGGDVPHALLDILRGCNLRCRACYNQARTGTKPLDVVKAEVDGLLRLRRLQSISIVGGEPLLHPELCEIVRFLRHRGLRVELFTNGLLLDYAACARLKEAGTDLVFLHIDSGQDRPDLPASAAWPERRRLIAEKAACVTAAGMEAGLTITAYPDRPGEVEDGVQLTLDSEDLGYLLVTRFREHAAIVAIEGNLAAGFKATVKGTPHASPENMRSHLDMQRLLLDKHAIRPFAALGSNRDPQDARWLSYFVGTTSRRGRRLVTQGLRASACERLFSALCRQLAGRYLFFVPWSASRFWLHLLFNAALGGNARGNLRLAASALLPGHRLHAKRLLFQNPAEVGASGSVTHCINCPDATFHQGQLIPVCLADLCRPASPPCTSP
;
A
#
# COMPACT_ATOMS: atom_id res chain seq x y z
N MET A 1 -13.15 37.78 23.46
CA MET A 1 -12.08 36.75 23.52
C MET A 1 -12.07 35.99 22.20
N ARG A 2 -11.22 36.41 21.26
CA ARG A 2 -11.05 35.70 19.97
C ARG A 2 -10.05 34.57 20.19
N MET A 3 -10.51 33.33 20.28
CA MET A 3 -9.64 32.17 20.14
C MET A 3 -9.28 32.06 18.66
N HIS A 4 -8.03 32.37 18.34
CA HIS A 4 -7.43 32.01 17.06
C HIS A 4 -7.53 30.49 16.89
N MET A 5 -8.35 30.05 15.94
CA MET A 5 -8.14 28.75 15.30
C MET A 5 -6.83 28.85 14.53
N GLU A 6 -5.73 28.42 15.13
CA GLU A 6 -4.56 28.05 14.36
C GLU A 6 -4.96 26.90 13.44
N VAL A 7 -5.08 27.22 12.15
CA VAL A 7 -5.00 26.24 11.08
C VAL A 7 -3.70 25.47 11.30
N VAL A 8 -3.79 24.22 11.75
CA VAL A 8 -2.63 23.31 11.84
C VAL A 8 -2.13 23.09 10.42
N LYS A 9 -1.21 23.96 9.96
CA LYS A 9 -0.44 23.75 8.74
C LYS A 9 0.28 22.40 8.91
N SER A 10 0.01 21.45 8.02
CA SER A 10 0.65 20.13 8.02
C SER A 10 2.17 20.31 7.99
N SER A 11 2.84 19.93 9.07
CA SER A 11 4.30 20.01 9.17
C SER A 11 4.83 18.66 9.60
N TRP A 12 4.86 17.70 8.67
CA TRP A 12 5.71 16.55 8.89
C TRP A 12 7.18 16.99 8.96
N ASP A 13 7.94 16.33 9.82
CA ASP A 13 9.31 16.69 10.14
C ASP A 13 10.20 16.74 8.89
N SER A 14 10.98 17.81 8.69
CA SER A 14 11.93 17.95 7.56
C SER A 14 12.98 16.83 7.50
N ARG A 15 13.13 16.08 8.59
CA ARG A 15 13.99 14.90 8.70
C ARG A 15 13.41 13.64 8.05
N ILE A 16 12.13 13.63 7.66
CA ILE A 16 11.52 12.49 6.94
C ILE A 16 12.03 12.46 5.50
N TRP A 17 12.40 11.28 5.01
CA TRP A 17 12.87 11.13 3.64
C TRP A 17 11.70 11.23 2.65
N ARG A 18 11.72 12.24 1.79
CA ARG A 18 10.78 12.34 0.67
C ARG A 18 11.20 11.38 -0.42
N LEU A 19 10.26 10.55 -0.87
CA LEU A 19 10.50 9.63 -1.97
C LEU A 19 10.81 10.43 -3.25
N PRO A 20 11.80 10.01 -4.04
CA PRO A 20 12.28 10.78 -5.19
C PRO A 20 11.42 10.54 -6.45
N TRP A 21 10.15 10.21 -6.29
CA TRP A 21 9.27 9.83 -7.41
C TRP A 21 8.63 11.07 -8.02
N ASP A 22 9.05 11.42 -9.23
CA ASP A 22 8.60 12.59 -9.96
C ASP A 22 7.59 12.26 -11.08
N ASP A 23 7.15 13.31 -11.76
CA ASP A 23 6.16 13.32 -12.84
C ASP A 23 6.73 12.84 -14.19
N GLY A 24 8.04 12.64 -14.30
CA GLY A 24 8.74 12.16 -15.51
C GLY A 24 8.63 10.65 -15.74
N GLY A 25 7.69 9.97 -15.07
CA GLY A 25 7.49 8.52 -15.15
C GLY A 25 8.37 7.71 -14.19
N ASP A 26 9.10 8.35 -13.26
CA ASP A 26 9.99 7.68 -12.31
C ASP A 26 9.28 7.13 -11.06
N VAL A 27 8.03 6.70 -11.22
CA VAL A 27 7.26 6.00 -10.18
C VAL A 27 7.43 4.49 -10.38
N PRO A 28 8.04 3.75 -9.45
CA PRO A 28 8.43 2.35 -9.67
C PRO A 28 7.29 1.33 -9.44
N HIS A 29 6.05 1.79 -9.36
CA HIS A 29 4.87 0.98 -9.05
C HIS A 29 3.63 1.40 -9.85
N ALA A 30 2.75 0.44 -10.06
CA ALA A 30 1.42 0.62 -10.58
C ALA A 30 0.49 -0.48 -10.06
N LEU A 31 -0.82 -0.23 -10.12
CA LEU A 31 -1.84 -1.23 -9.86
C LEU A 31 -2.43 -1.71 -11.20
N LEU A 32 -2.69 -3.01 -11.29
CA LEU A 32 -3.33 -3.64 -12.43
C LEU A 32 -4.65 -4.27 -11.98
N ASP A 33 -5.75 -3.62 -12.35
CA ASP A 33 -7.10 -4.08 -12.05
C ASP A 33 -7.57 -5.02 -13.16
N ILE A 34 -7.69 -6.32 -12.88
CA ILE A 34 -7.91 -7.36 -13.89
C ILE A 34 -9.35 -7.85 -13.98
N LEU A 35 -10.19 -7.54 -12.98
CA LEU A 35 -11.58 -7.98 -12.93
C LEU A 35 -12.38 -7.14 -11.94
N ARG A 36 -13.70 -7.12 -12.11
CA ARG A 36 -14.64 -6.52 -11.15
C ARG A 36 -15.42 -7.55 -10.35
N GLY A 37 -15.50 -8.80 -10.82
CA GLY A 37 -16.16 -9.89 -10.09
C GLY A 37 -15.49 -10.15 -8.73
N CYS A 38 -16.29 -10.23 -7.67
CA CYS A 38 -15.81 -10.54 -6.32
C CYS A 38 -16.83 -11.43 -5.59
N ASN A 39 -16.31 -12.35 -4.77
CA ASN A 39 -17.09 -13.26 -3.94
C ASN A 39 -17.43 -12.68 -2.55
N LEU A 40 -17.05 -11.42 -2.26
CA LEU A 40 -17.35 -10.72 -1.00
C LEU A 40 -18.05 -9.37 -1.23
N ARG A 41 -18.69 -8.85 -0.17
CA ARG A 41 -19.25 -7.49 -0.13
C ARG A 41 -18.61 -6.72 1.02
N CYS A 42 -17.81 -5.71 0.69
CA CYS A 42 -17.09 -4.91 1.69
C CYS A 42 -17.71 -3.53 1.85
N ARG A 43 -17.74 -3.01 3.08
CA ARG A 43 -18.22 -1.65 3.39
C ARG A 43 -17.38 -0.55 2.71
N ALA A 44 -16.08 -0.76 2.58
CA ALA A 44 -15.12 0.20 2.01
C ALA A 44 -14.73 -0.09 0.55
N CYS A 45 -15.52 -0.89 -0.19
CA CYS A 45 -15.13 -1.30 -1.54
C CYS A 45 -15.11 -0.11 -2.51
N TYR A 46 -13.99 0.07 -3.21
CA TYR A 46 -13.89 1.08 -4.28
C TYR A 46 -14.57 0.63 -5.59
N ASN A 47 -14.68 -0.68 -5.81
CA ASN A 47 -15.23 -1.28 -7.03
C ASN A 47 -16.77 -1.20 -7.04
N GLN A 48 -17.31 -0.41 -7.97
CA GLN A 48 -18.74 -0.15 -8.09
C GLN A 48 -19.46 -1.11 -9.04
N ALA A 49 -18.79 -1.59 -10.09
CA ALA A 49 -19.40 -2.40 -11.15
C ALA A 49 -19.64 -3.87 -10.75
N ARG A 50 -18.80 -4.40 -9.83
CA ARG A 50 -18.90 -5.73 -9.17
C ARG A 50 -19.08 -6.95 -10.09
N THR A 51 -18.97 -6.78 -11.41
CA THR A 51 -19.17 -7.82 -12.43
C THR A 51 -18.26 -7.57 -13.62
N GLY A 52 -17.78 -8.65 -14.23
CA GLY A 52 -16.89 -8.61 -15.39
C GLY A 52 -15.44 -9.03 -15.07
N THR A 53 -14.80 -9.60 -16.08
CA THR A 53 -13.42 -10.08 -16.07
C THR A 53 -12.75 -9.52 -17.31
N LYS A 54 -11.58 -8.92 -17.17
CA LYS A 54 -10.86 -8.39 -18.34
C LYS A 54 -10.24 -9.55 -19.11
N PRO A 55 -10.44 -9.65 -20.43
CA PRO A 55 -9.70 -10.59 -21.25
C PRO A 55 -8.18 -10.40 -21.15
N LEU A 56 -7.41 -11.48 -21.25
CA LEU A 56 -5.95 -11.44 -21.10
C LEU A 56 -5.25 -10.48 -22.08
N ASP A 57 -5.73 -10.38 -23.31
CA ASP A 57 -5.19 -9.45 -24.32
C ASP A 57 -5.37 -7.98 -23.91
N VAL A 58 -6.53 -7.64 -23.33
CA VAL A 58 -6.78 -6.30 -22.75
C VAL A 58 -5.83 -6.04 -21.59
N VAL A 59 -5.67 -6.99 -20.67
CA VAL A 59 -4.73 -6.87 -19.54
C VAL A 59 -3.29 -6.64 -20.04
N LYS A 60 -2.85 -7.40 -21.05
CA LYS A 60 -1.52 -7.22 -21.66
C LYS A 60 -1.35 -5.84 -22.29
N ALA A 61 -2.36 -5.35 -23.00
CA ALA A 61 -2.34 -4.02 -23.61
C ALA A 61 -2.27 -2.90 -22.55
N GLU A 62 -2.98 -3.04 -21.42
CA GLU A 62 -2.90 -2.09 -20.30
C GLU A 62 -1.51 -2.07 -19.66
N VAL A 63 -0.91 -3.24 -19.45
CA VAL A 63 0.48 -3.34 -18.95
C VAL A 63 1.47 -2.68 -19.92
N ASP A 64 1.29 -2.87 -21.22
CA ASP A 64 2.10 -2.20 -22.24
C ASP A 64 1.95 -0.68 -22.17
N GLY A 65 0.72 -0.20 -21.94
CA GLY A 65 0.44 1.20 -21.64
C GLY A 65 1.18 1.71 -20.42
N LEU A 66 1.13 0.97 -19.31
CA LEU A 66 1.84 1.31 -18.07
C LEU A 66 3.35 1.41 -18.29
N LEU A 67 3.96 0.44 -18.98
CA LEU A 67 5.40 0.40 -19.23
C LEU A 67 5.88 1.52 -20.17
N ARG A 68 5.01 2.04 -21.04
CA ARG A 68 5.30 3.24 -21.84
C ARG A 68 5.30 4.53 -21.02
N LEU A 69 4.49 4.59 -19.97
CA LEU A 69 4.29 5.80 -19.17
C LEU A 69 5.10 5.82 -17.86
N ARG A 70 5.60 4.67 -17.39
CA ARG A 70 6.32 4.55 -16.12
C ARG A 70 7.48 3.58 -16.18
N ARG A 71 8.54 3.91 -15.44
CA ARG A 71 9.68 3.05 -15.17
C ARG A 71 9.37 2.11 -13.99
N LEU A 72 8.56 1.10 -14.26
CA LEU A 72 8.07 0.19 -13.23
C LEU A 72 9.12 -0.81 -12.76
N GLN A 73 9.19 -1.04 -11.45
CA GLN A 73 9.85 -2.20 -10.84
C GLN A 73 8.86 -3.31 -10.49
N SER A 74 7.63 -2.92 -10.15
CA SER A 74 6.62 -3.82 -9.59
C SER A 74 5.22 -3.45 -10.07
N ILE A 75 4.33 -4.44 -10.11
CA ILE A 75 2.90 -4.28 -10.32
C ILE A 75 2.14 -5.11 -9.28
N SER A 76 1.20 -4.43 -8.63
CA SER A 76 0.22 -5.07 -7.75
C SER A 76 -1.04 -5.41 -8.56
N ILE A 77 -1.39 -6.69 -8.62
CA ILE A 77 -2.63 -7.18 -9.20
C ILE A 77 -3.77 -7.00 -8.18
N VAL A 78 -4.81 -6.29 -8.59
CA VAL A 78 -6.00 -5.95 -7.81
C VAL A 78 -7.28 -6.16 -8.62
N GLY A 79 -8.42 -5.76 -8.05
CA GLY A 79 -9.71 -5.68 -8.74
C GLY A 79 -10.87 -5.99 -7.78
N GLY A 80 -11.77 -6.87 -8.21
CA GLY A 80 -12.65 -7.64 -7.34
C GLY A 80 -11.84 -8.66 -6.52
N GLU A 81 -12.04 -9.96 -6.78
CA GLU A 81 -11.18 -11.00 -6.19
C GLU A 81 -10.30 -11.65 -7.28
N PRO A 82 -9.00 -11.30 -7.36
CA PRO A 82 -8.11 -11.81 -8.41
C PRO A 82 -8.06 -13.33 -8.56
N LEU A 83 -8.23 -14.10 -7.47
CA LEU A 83 -8.26 -15.56 -7.54
C LEU A 83 -9.45 -16.13 -8.33
N LEU A 84 -10.45 -15.31 -8.68
CA LEU A 84 -11.54 -15.69 -9.59
C LEU A 84 -11.16 -15.56 -11.08
N HIS A 85 -10.04 -14.91 -11.41
CA HIS A 85 -9.65 -14.72 -12.80
C HIS A 85 -9.11 -16.05 -13.39
N PRO A 86 -9.72 -16.60 -14.46
CA PRO A 86 -9.35 -17.92 -14.99
C PRO A 86 -7.90 -17.97 -15.48
N GLU A 87 -7.40 -16.85 -16.03
CA GLU A 87 -6.04 -16.73 -16.56
C GLU A 87 -5.07 -16.00 -15.61
N LEU A 88 -5.34 -15.96 -14.29
CA LEU A 88 -4.49 -15.22 -13.32
C LEU A 88 -3.01 -15.64 -13.43
N CYS A 89 -2.73 -16.94 -13.50
CA CYS A 89 -1.36 -17.44 -13.61
C CYS A 89 -0.68 -16.97 -14.91
N GLU A 90 -1.41 -16.87 -16.02
CA GLU A 90 -0.86 -16.36 -17.27
C GLU A 90 -0.56 -14.86 -17.21
N ILE A 91 -1.41 -14.08 -16.52
CA ILE A 91 -1.14 -12.66 -16.24
C ILE A 91 0.14 -12.53 -15.42
N VAL A 92 0.29 -13.29 -14.32
CA VAL A 92 1.49 -13.26 -13.48
C VAL A 92 2.73 -13.62 -14.31
N ARG A 93 2.69 -14.72 -15.08
CA ARG A 93 3.82 -15.10 -15.95
C ARG A 93 4.16 -14.01 -16.94
N PHE A 94 3.17 -13.39 -17.57
CA PHE A 94 3.40 -12.29 -18.50
C PHE A 94 4.11 -11.11 -17.82
N LEU A 95 3.67 -10.68 -16.64
CA LEU A 95 4.33 -9.62 -15.87
C LEU A 95 5.79 -9.99 -15.54
N ARG A 96 6.05 -11.24 -15.16
CA ARG A 96 7.41 -11.73 -14.89
C ARG A 96 8.30 -11.70 -16.13
N HIS A 97 7.78 -12.08 -17.30
CA HIS A 97 8.50 -11.97 -18.57
C HIS A 97 8.85 -10.51 -18.92
N ARG A 98 8.09 -9.54 -18.42
CA ARG A 98 8.41 -8.10 -18.53
C ARG A 98 9.40 -7.59 -17.49
N GLY A 99 10.01 -8.48 -16.69
CA GLY A 99 11.00 -8.10 -15.68
C GLY A 99 10.41 -7.33 -14.49
N LEU A 100 9.11 -7.52 -14.24
CA LEU A 100 8.38 -6.91 -13.13
C LEU A 100 8.31 -7.86 -11.95
N ARG A 101 8.39 -7.28 -10.76
CA ARG A 101 7.95 -7.95 -9.54
C ARG A 101 6.42 -7.93 -9.47
N VAL A 102 5.81 -9.00 -8.96
CA VAL A 102 4.36 -9.17 -8.94
C VAL A 102 3.85 -9.33 -7.52
N GLU A 103 2.98 -8.41 -7.12
CA GLU A 103 2.22 -8.48 -5.88
C GLU A 103 0.76 -8.84 -6.17
N LEU A 104 0.12 -9.60 -5.29
CA LEU A 104 -1.29 -9.98 -5.42
C LEU A 104 -2.07 -9.53 -4.19
N PHE A 105 -3.17 -8.80 -4.39
CA PHE A 105 -4.13 -8.51 -3.34
C PHE A 105 -5.28 -9.51 -3.40
N THR A 106 -5.61 -10.15 -2.29
CA THR A 106 -6.72 -11.11 -2.21
C THR A 106 -7.44 -11.00 -0.87
N ASN A 107 -8.72 -11.32 -0.86
CA ASN A 107 -9.50 -11.46 0.38
C ASN A 107 -9.19 -12.77 1.14
N GLY A 108 -8.44 -13.68 0.50
CA GLY A 108 -7.92 -14.90 1.11
C GLY A 108 -8.89 -16.07 1.21
N LEU A 109 -10.16 -15.93 0.78
CA LEU A 109 -11.14 -17.04 0.84
C LEU A 109 -10.73 -18.23 -0.02
N LEU A 110 -10.30 -17.95 -1.25
CA LEU A 110 -9.90 -18.96 -2.22
C LEU A 110 -8.41 -19.33 -2.10
N LEU A 111 -7.74 -18.81 -1.08
CA LEU A 111 -6.33 -19.03 -0.86
C LEU A 111 -6.12 -20.28 0.01
N ASP A 112 -5.52 -21.29 -0.59
CA ASP A 112 -5.05 -22.52 0.05
C ASP A 112 -3.63 -22.86 -0.42
N TYR A 113 -3.06 -23.97 0.05
CA TYR A 113 -1.70 -24.37 -0.29
C TYR A 113 -1.52 -24.64 -1.80
N ALA A 114 -2.55 -25.16 -2.48
CA ALA A 114 -2.49 -25.43 -3.91
C ALA A 114 -2.53 -24.14 -4.73
N ALA A 115 -3.38 -23.18 -4.36
CA ALA A 115 -3.43 -21.85 -4.94
C ALA A 115 -2.10 -21.11 -4.71
N CYS A 116 -1.55 -21.15 -3.50
CA CYS A 116 -0.24 -20.56 -3.20
C CYS A 116 0.89 -21.19 -4.04
N ALA A 117 0.91 -22.52 -4.21
CA ALA A 117 1.89 -23.19 -5.05
C ALA A 117 1.79 -22.74 -6.52
N ARG A 118 0.58 -22.68 -7.08
CA ARG A 118 0.33 -22.18 -8.45
C ARG A 118 0.77 -20.73 -8.64
N LEU A 119 0.46 -19.86 -7.66
CA LEU A 119 0.88 -18.46 -7.68
C LEU A 119 2.40 -18.33 -7.64
N LYS A 120 3.07 -19.11 -6.77
CA LYS A 120 4.52 -19.13 -6.69
C LYS A 120 5.15 -19.59 -8.00
N GLU A 121 4.64 -20.67 -8.58
CA GLU A 121 5.11 -21.23 -9.85
C GLU A 121 4.96 -20.23 -11.00
N ALA A 122 3.83 -19.50 -11.05
CA ALA A 122 3.63 -18.43 -12.02
C ALA A 122 4.58 -17.24 -11.81
N GLY A 123 5.07 -17.07 -10.57
CA GLY A 123 6.11 -16.11 -10.21
C GLY A 123 5.62 -14.94 -9.34
N THR A 124 4.51 -15.09 -8.62
CA THR A 124 4.09 -14.11 -7.60
C THR A 124 5.16 -14.00 -6.51
N ASP A 125 5.50 -12.77 -6.12
CA ASP A 125 6.54 -12.50 -5.13
C ASP A 125 5.95 -12.24 -3.73
N LEU A 126 4.81 -11.54 -3.65
CA LEU A 126 4.20 -11.10 -2.41
C LEU A 126 2.67 -11.15 -2.51
N VAL A 127 2.03 -11.66 -1.46
CA VAL A 127 0.57 -11.67 -1.33
C VAL A 127 0.13 -10.77 -0.18
N PHE A 128 -0.68 -9.77 -0.49
CA PHE A 128 -1.38 -8.95 0.49
C PHE A 128 -2.75 -9.56 0.79
N LEU A 129 -2.92 -9.98 2.05
CA LEU A 129 -4.17 -10.50 2.59
C LEU A 129 -5.01 -9.32 3.08
N HIS A 130 -6.17 -9.09 2.48
CA HIS A 130 -7.14 -8.14 3.02
C HIS A 130 -8.15 -8.90 3.88
N ILE A 131 -7.99 -8.81 5.21
CA ILE A 131 -8.85 -9.47 6.19
C ILE A 131 -9.14 -8.48 7.32
N ASP A 132 -10.28 -7.78 7.26
CA ASP A 132 -10.73 -6.81 8.27
C ASP A 132 -12.23 -6.96 8.59
N SER A 133 -12.74 -6.22 9.57
CA SER A 133 -14.15 -6.35 10.02
C SER A 133 -15.18 -5.76 9.05
N GLY A 134 -14.76 -5.07 8.00
CA GLY A 134 -15.66 -4.46 7.03
C GLY A 134 -16.03 -5.38 5.87
N GLN A 135 -15.63 -6.65 5.93
CA GLN A 135 -15.93 -7.68 4.94
C GLN A 135 -17.09 -8.56 5.42
N ASP A 136 -18.12 -8.70 4.59
CA ASP A 136 -19.14 -9.74 4.76
C ASP A 136 -18.60 -11.05 4.16
N ARG A 137 -18.01 -11.91 5.00
CA ARG A 137 -17.32 -13.14 4.60
C ARG A 137 -17.90 -14.37 5.33
N PRO A 138 -18.05 -15.52 4.64
CA PRO A 138 -18.74 -16.69 5.19
C PRO A 138 -17.91 -17.48 6.21
N ASP A 139 -16.58 -17.39 6.17
CA ASP A 139 -15.64 -18.11 7.05
C ASP A 139 -15.33 -17.36 8.35
N LEU A 140 -15.70 -16.08 8.46
CA LEU A 140 -15.50 -15.29 9.65
C LEU A 140 -16.49 -14.11 9.72
N PRO A 141 -17.49 -14.12 10.60
CA PRO A 141 -18.49 -13.05 10.64
C PRO A 141 -17.85 -11.69 10.95
N ALA A 142 -18.49 -10.61 10.49
CA ALA A 142 -18.02 -9.24 10.74
C ALA A 142 -17.92 -8.92 12.25
N SER A 143 -18.77 -9.54 13.07
CA SER A 143 -18.78 -9.43 14.53
C SER A 143 -17.70 -10.28 15.24
N ALA A 144 -16.94 -11.10 14.50
CA ALA A 144 -15.91 -11.95 15.08
C ALA A 144 -14.89 -11.11 15.85
N ALA A 145 -14.48 -11.63 17.00
CA ALA A 145 -13.52 -10.94 17.85
C ALA A 145 -12.15 -10.90 17.16
N TRP A 146 -11.36 -9.87 17.46
CA TRP A 146 -10.04 -9.72 16.85
C TRP A 146 -9.13 -10.96 16.97
N PRO A 147 -9.09 -11.71 18.10
CA PRO A 147 -8.30 -12.94 18.19
C PRO A 147 -8.63 -14.00 17.14
N GLU A 148 -9.89 -14.15 16.75
CA GLU A 148 -10.31 -15.11 15.71
C GLU A 148 -9.80 -14.64 14.34
N ARG A 149 -9.92 -13.33 14.07
CA ARG A 149 -9.38 -12.72 12.86
C ARG A 149 -7.87 -12.86 12.76
N ARG A 150 -7.15 -12.67 13.87
CA ARG A 150 -5.69 -12.89 13.95
C ARG A 150 -5.31 -14.32 13.59
N ARG A 151 -6.07 -15.32 14.05
CA ARG A 151 -5.83 -16.73 13.72
C ARG A 151 -5.96 -16.98 12.22
N LEU A 152 -7.03 -16.48 11.61
CA LEU A 152 -7.25 -16.60 10.17
C LEU A 152 -6.15 -15.91 9.36
N ILE A 153 -5.76 -14.68 9.75
CA ILE A 153 -4.66 -13.97 9.10
C ILE A 153 -3.36 -14.76 9.22
N ALA A 154 -3.04 -15.29 10.40
CA ALA A 154 -1.83 -16.06 10.62
C ALA A 154 -1.81 -17.35 9.80
N GLU A 155 -2.94 -18.06 9.71
CA GLU A 155 -3.09 -19.27 8.88
C GLU A 155 -2.83 -18.95 7.40
N LYS A 156 -3.49 -17.91 6.87
CA LYS A 156 -3.31 -17.52 5.47
C LYS A 156 -1.90 -17.00 5.19
N ALA A 157 -1.28 -16.26 6.13
CA ALA A 157 0.10 -15.80 5.99
C ALA A 157 1.08 -16.98 5.97
N ALA A 158 0.91 -17.96 6.86
CA ALA A 158 1.72 -19.18 6.88
C ALA A 158 1.59 -19.99 5.58
N CYS A 159 0.38 -20.05 5.00
CA CYS A 159 0.14 -20.68 3.71
C CYS A 159 0.92 -20.00 2.56
N VAL A 160 0.99 -18.67 2.57
CA VAL A 160 1.77 -17.88 1.60
C VAL A 160 3.27 -18.08 1.79
N THR A 161 3.77 -17.99 3.03
CA THR A 161 5.21 -18.11 3.32
C THR A 161 5.73 -19.53 3.12
N ALA A 162 4.90 -20.56 3.38
CA ALA A 162 5.23 -21.96 3.09
C ALA A 162 5.47 -22.21 1.59
N ALA A 163 4.80 -21.48 0.70
CA ALA A 163 5.06 -21.51 -0.74
C ALA A 163 6.29 -20.68 -1.16
N GLY A 164 6.98 -20.02 -0.22
CA GLY A 164 8.16 -19.20 -0.50
C GLY A 164 7.85 -17.83 -1.12
N MET A 165 6.65 -17.30 -0.87
CA MET A 165 6.28 -15.91 -1.17
C MET A 165 6.34 -15.06 0.10
N GLU A 166 6.45 -13.75 -0.05
CA GLU A 166 6.31 -12.81 1.07
C GLU A 166 4.81 -12.60 1.38
N ALA A 167 4.47 -12.39 2.66
CA ALA A 167 3.10 -12.11 3.08
C ALA A 167 2.97 -10.69 3.63
N GLY A 168 1.88 -10.02 3.25
CA GLY A 168 1.48 -8.72 3.75
C GLY A 168 0.04 -8.75 4.25
N LEU A 169 -0.28 -7.86 5.19
CA LEU A 169 -1.64 -7.61 5.65
C LEU A 169 -2.12 -6.28 5.09
N THR A 170 -3.36 -6.22 4.62
CA THR A 170 -4.06 -4.98 4.29
C THR A 170 -5.26 -4.81 5.20
N ILE A 171 -5.41 -3.63 5.78
CA ILE A 171 -6.56 -3.26 6.61
C ILE A 171 -7.09 -1.88 6.21
N THR A 172 -8.40 -1.71 6.38
CA THR A 172 -9.04 -0.40 6.24
C THR A 172 -9.15 0.28 7.60
N ALA A 173 -8.71 1.53 7.70
CA ALA A 173 -8.92 2.33 8.90
C ALA A 173 -10.34 2.93 8.90
N TYR A 174 -11.29 2.21 9.51
CA TYR A 174 -12.67 2.67 9.70
C TYR A 174 -12.76 3.71 10.82
N PRO A 175 -13.54 4.79 10.64
CA PRO A 175 -13.68 5.84 11.66
C PRO A 175 -14.33 5.32 12.94
N ASP A 176 -15.28 4.38 12.82
CA ASP A 176 -16.02 3.76 13.92
C ASP A 176 -15.30 2.55 14.55
N ARG A 177 -14.18 2.10 13.98
CA ARG A 177 -13.38 0.96 14.52
C ARG A 177 -11.88 1.22 14.51
N PRO A 178 -11.44 2.29 15.19
CA PRO A 178 -10.05 2.68 15.15
C PRO A 178 -9.06 1.71 15.79
N GLY A 179 -9.52 0.87 16.72
CA GLY A 179 -8.69 -0.14 17.39
C GLY A 179 -8.07 -1.13 16.41
N GLU A 180 -8.76 -1.43 15.29
CA GLU A 180 -8.28 -2.40 14.29
C GLU A 180 -6.96 -2.00 13.64
N VAL A 181 -6.68 -0.70 13.53
CA VAL A 181 -5.40 -0.21 13.01
C VAL A 181 -4.26 -0.60 13.93
N GLU A 182 -4.42 -0.37 15.23
CA GLU A 182 -3.43 -0.75 16.23
C GLU A 182 -3.23 -2.26 16.30
N ASP A 183 -4.33 -2.97 16.23
CA ASP A 183 -4.40 -4.41 16.25
C ASP A 183 -3.67 -5.06 15.06
N GLY A 184 -3.82 -4.49 13.85
CA GLY A 184 -3.07 -4.88 12.66
C GLY A 184 -1.58 -4.52 12.73
N VAL A 185 -1.24 -3.37 13.33
CA VAL A 185 0.15 -3.00 13.63
C VAL A 185 0.79 -4.02 14.57
N GLN A 186 0.13 -4.36 15.69
CA GLN A 186 0.67 -5.35 16.63
C GLN A 186 0.86 -6.70 15.96
N LEU A 187 -0.16 -7.18 15.24
CA LEU A 187 -0.11 -8.47 14.55
C LEU A 187 1.07 -8.54 13.58
N THR A 188 1.29 -7.50 12.78
CA THR A 188 2.38 -7.46 11.80
C THR A 188 3.75 -7.46 12.48
N LEU A 189 3.89 -6.68 13.56
CA LEU A 189 5.15 -6.59 14.30
C LEU A 189 5.45 -7.89 15.07
N ASP A 190 4.42 -8.59 15.57
CA ASP A 190 4.53 -9.86 16.31
C ASP A 190 4.79 -11.07 15.40
N SER A 191 4.23 -11.07 14.20
CA SER A 191 4.29 -12.20 13.28
C SER A 191 5.70 -12.41 12.72
N GLU A 192 6.13 -13.65 12.55
CA GLU A 192 7.33 -13.98 11.76
C GLU A 192 7.03 -13.98 10.25
N ASP A 193 5.78 -14.25 9.86
CA ASP A 193 5.36 -14.41 8.45
C ASP A 193 4.97 -13.09 7.77
N LEU A 194 4.39 -12.13 8.48
CA LEU A 194 3.94 -10.86 7.90
C LEU A 194 5.07 -9.84 7.81
N GLY A 195 5.61 -9.63 6.61
CA GLY A 195 6.64 -8.60 6.35
C GLY A 195 6.06 -7.19 6.13
N TYR A 196 4.78 -7.11 5.75
CA TYR A 196 4.17 -5.87 5.28
C TYR A 196 2.82 -5.61 5.96
N LEU A 197 2.53 -4.34 6.23
CA LEU A 197 1.20 -3.84 6.57
C LEU A 197 0.86 -2.66 5.67
N LEU A 198 -0.27 -2.74 4.99
CA LEU A 198 -0.90 -1.62 4.32
C LEU A 198 -2.15 -1.20 5.08
N VAL A 199 -2.19 0.05 5.52
CA VAL A 199 -3.37 0.66 6.13
C VAL A 199 -3.91 1.71 5.16
N THR A 200 -5.09 1.47 4.63
CA THR A 200 -5.79 2.46 3.78
C THR A 200 -6.90 3.10 4.58
N ARG A 201 -6.94 4.44 4.62
CA ARG A 201 -8.04 5.13 5.31
C ARG A 201 -9.37 4.89 4.62
N PHE A 202 -10.42 4.68 5.40
CA PHE A 202 -11.78 4.58 4.89
C PHE A 202 -12.16 5.82 4.09
N ARG A 203 -12.87 5.60 2.98
CA ARG A 203 -13.53 6.64 2.19
C ARG A 203 -14.91 6.18 1.80
N GLU A 204 -15.86 7.09 1.91
CA GLU A 204 -17.18 6.91 1.35
C GLU A 204 -17.18 7.27 -0.15
N HIS A 205 -17.56 6.31 -1.00
CA HIS A 205 -17.57 6.48 -2.45
C HIS A 205 -18.91 6.98 -3.01
N ALA A 206 -19.99 6.97 -2.21
CA ALA A 206 -21.36 7.16 -2.70
C ALA A 206 -21.65 8.57 -3.24
N ALA A 207 -20.93 9.60 -2.75
CA ALA A 207 -21.21 10.99 -3.10
C ALA A 207 -20.61 11.43 -4.44
N ILE A 208 -19.67 10.67 -5.03
CA ILE A 208 -18.95 11.08 -6.24
C ILE A 208 -19.60 10.42 -7.46
N VAL A 209 -20.02 11.24 -8.42
CA VAL A 209 -20.74 10.80 -9.63
C VAL A 209 -19.81 10.60 -10.80
N ALA A 210 -18.83 11.48 -10.94
CA ALA A 210 -17.92 11.51 -12.07
C ALA A 210 -16.62 12.19 -11.66
N ILE A 211 -15.54 11.80 -12.33
CA ILE A 211 -14.24 12.42 -12.25
C ILE A 211 -13.75 12.67 -13.68
N GLU A 212 -13.15 13.83 -13.89
CA GLU A 212 -12.52 14.23 -15.14
C GLU A 212 -11.10 14.70 -14.86
N GLY A 213 -10.18 14.40 -15.79
CA GLY A 213 -8.78 14.79 -15.72
C GLY A 213 -7.82 13.61 -15.65
N ASN A 214 -6.56 13.89 -15.32
CA ASN A 214 -5.50 12.89 -15.23
C ASN A 214 -4.41 13.34 -14.24
N LEU A 215 -3.43 12.48 -13.98
CA LEU A 215 -2.35 12.81 -13.04
C LEU A 215 -1.57 14.08 -13.39
N ALA A 216 -1.43 14.43 -14.68
CA ALA A 216 -0.66 15.59 -15.11
C ALA A 216 -1.45 16.91 -14.96
N ALA A 217 -2.74 16.90 -15.31
CA ALA A 217 -3.61 18.08 -15.24
C ALA A 217 -4.33 18.24 -13.89
N GLY A 218 -4.29 17.22 -13.04
CA GLY A 218 -5.16 17.09 -11.87
C GLY A 218 -6.57 16.63 -12.24
N PHE A 219 -7.40 16.41 -11.22
CA PHE A 219 -8.76 15.91 -11.37
C PHE A 219 -9.81 16.85 -10.79
N LYS A 220 -10.98 16.88 -11.43
CA LYS A 220 -12.20 17.50 -10.94
C LYS A 220 -13.28 16.44 -10.79
N ALA A 221 -13.99 16.48 -9.67
CA ALA A 221 -15.06 15.56 -9.33
C ALA A 221 -16.40 16.29 -9.33
N THR A 222 -17.42 15.63 -9.90
CA THR A 222 -18.82 15.99 -9.74
C THR A 222 -19.39 15.22 -8.55
N VAL A 223 -19.94 15.94 -7.57
CA VAL A 223 -20.52 15.35 -6.36
C VAL A 223 -22.03 15.56 -6.31
N LYS A 224 -22.77 14.60 -5.73
CA LYS A 224 -24.20 14.73 -5.41
C LYS A 224 -24.34 15.35 -4.01
N GLY A 225 -24.96 16.52 -3.93
CA GLY A 225 -25.21 17.24 -2.68
C GLY A 225 -23.98 17.95 -2.11
N THR A 226 -24.12 18.53 -0.91
CA THR A 226 -23.00 19.15 -0.18
C THR A 226 -22.05 18.05 0.29
N PRO A 227 -20.74 18.10 -0.04
CA PRO A 227 -19.81 17.12 0.46
C PRO A 227 -19.83 17.15 1.97
N HIS A 228 -20.27 16.07 2.61
CA HIS A 228 -20.08 15.86 4.04
C HIS A 228 -18.58 15.69 4.28
N ALA A 229 -17.85 16.79 4.34
CA ALA A 229 -16.65 16.85 5.14
C ALA A 229 -17.14 16.91 6.59
N SER A 230 -17.46 15.78 7.21
CA SER A 230 -17.66 15.80 8.66
C SER A 230 -16.28 16.06 9.29
N PRO A 231 -16.05 17.21 9.94
CA PRO A 231 -14.74 17.54 10.51
C PRO A 231 -14.37 16.60 11.66
N GLU A 232 -15.37 15.92 12.24
CA GLU A 232 -15.28 15.15 13.47
C GLU A 232 -14.79 13.69 13.29
N ASN A 233 -14.80 13.14 12.07
CA ASN A 233 -14.38 11.75 11.81
C ASN A 233 -12.91 11.61 11.35
N MET A 234 -12.14 12.68 11.47
CA MET A 234 -10.82 12.80 10.88
C MET A 234 -9.73 12.26 11.80
N ARG A 235 -9.57 10.93 11.86
CA ARG A 235 -8.26 10.38 12.23
C ARG A 235 -7.29 10.65 11.10
N SER A 236 -6.55 11.73 11.24
CA SER A 236 -5.54 12.17 10.29
C SER A 236 -4.36 11.18 10.28
N HIS A 237 -3.48 11.27 9.28
CA HIS A 237 -2.16 10.63 9.35
C HIS A 237 -1.41 10.98 10.63
N LEU A 238 -1.68 12.15 11.22
CA LEU A 238 -1.08 12.54 12.50
C LEU A 238 -1.54 11.64 13.64
N ASP A 239 -2.77 11.12 13.60
CA ASP A 239 -3.27 10.20 14.64
C ASP A 239 -2.71 8.80 14.48
N MET A 240 -2.55 8.33 13.24
CA MET A 240 -1.84 7.07 12.94
C MET A 240 -0.35 7.19 13.26
N GLN A 241 0.24 8.36 13.04
CA GLN A 241 1.60 8.67 13.43
C GLN A 241 1.76 8.69 14.96
N ARG A 242 0.84 9.34 15.69
CA ARG A 242 0.80 9.33 17.16
C ARG A 242 0.72 7.91 17.70
N LEU A 243 -0.14 7.07 17.12
CA LEU A 243 -0.23 5.66 17.51
C LEU A 243 1.13 4.94 17.51
N LEU A 244 1.91 5.09 16.43
CA LEU A 244 3.23 4.45 16.31
C LEU A 244 4.32 5.14 17.14
N LEU A 245 4.26 6.46 17.28
CA LEU A 245 5.19 7.23 18.10
C LEU A 245 4.99 6.95 19.59
N ASP A 246 3.76 7.07 20.07
CA ASP A 246 3.43 7.03 21.49
C ASP A 246 3.53 5.62 22.05
N LYS A 247 3.10 4.60 21.27
CA LYS A 247 3.11 3.20 21.72
C LYS A 247 4.40 2.46 21.43
N HIS A 248 5.14 2.84 20.38
CA HIS A 248 6.32 2.09 19.92
C HIS A 248 7.57 2.92 19.69
N ALA A 249 7.54 4.24 19.87
CA ALA A 249 8.62 5.15 19.53
C ALA A 249 9.10 5.00 18.06
N ILE A 250 8.19 4.65 17.14
CA ILE A 250 8.50 4.46 15.71
C ILE A 250 8.13 5.72 14.94
N ARG A 251 9.12 6.34 14.31
CA ARG A 251 8.96 7.53 13.44
C ARG A 251 8.77 7.13 11.98
N PRO A 252 8.07 7.96 11.17
CA PRO A 252 8.02 7.75 9.73
C PRO A 252 9.41 7.70 9.13
N PHE A 253 9.64 6.72 8.25
CA PHE A 253 10.89 6.50 7.56
C PHE A 253 10.96 7.31 6.26
N ALA A 254 9.89 7.25 5.48
CA ALA A 254 9.74 7.98 4.24
C ALA A 254 8.30 8.43 4.02
N ALA A 255 8.10 9.39 3.12
CA ALA A 255 6.77 9.90 2.84
C ALA A 255 6.57 10.41 1.40
N LEU A 256 5.29 10.47 1.00
CA LEU A 256 4.83 11.00 -0.28
C LEU A 256 3.68 11.99 -0.05
N GLY A 257 3.86 13.21 -0.59
CA GLY A 257 2.94 14.33 -0.39
C GLY A 257 1.68 14.24 -1.26
N SER A 258 0.87 15.29 -1.23
CA SER A 258 -0.27 15.41 -2.15
C SER A 258 0.10 16.16 -3.42
N ASN A 259 -0.74 16.03 -4.44
CA ASN A 259 -0.64 16.80 -5.69
C ASN A 259 -0.83 18.31 -5.51
N ARG A 260 -1.25 18.77 -4.32
CA ARG A 260 -1.50 20.19 -4.02
C ARG A 260 -0.51 20.80 -3.07
N ASP A 261 -0.11 20.02 -2.09
CA ASP A 261 0.88 20.41 -1.10
C ASP A 261 1.83 19.22 -0.88
N PRO A 262 3.09 19.32 -1.33
CA PRO A 262 4.11 18.32 -1.04
C PRO A 262 4.40 18.13 0.45
N GLN A 263 3.83 18.94 1.36
CA GLN A 263 3.89 18.76 2.81
C GLN A 263 2.64 18.09 3.40
N ASP A 264 1.55 18.00 2.63
CA ASP A 264 0.36 17.25 3.01
C ASP A 264 0.62 15.75 2.83
N ALA A 265 0.78 15.07 3.96
CA ALA A 265 1.05 13.65 3.98
C ALA A 265 -0.06 12.83 3.38
N ARG A 266 0.22 12.11 2.29
CA ARG A 266 -0.71 11.13 1.73
C ARG A 266 -0.27 9.72 1.98
N TRP A 267 1.03 9.46 1.91
CA TRP A 267 1.64 8.20 2.31
C TRP A 267 2.71 8.40 3.38
N LEU A 268 2.64 7.60 4.44
CA LEU A 268 3.68 7.46 5.45
C LEU A 268 4.18 6.03 5.46
N SER A 269 5.45 5.85 5.09
CA SER A 269 6.14 4.56 5.15
C SER A 269 6.99 4.50 6.40
N TYR A 270 6.91 3.39 7.12
CA TYR A 270 7.71 3.07 8.29
C TYR A 270 8.54 1.84 7.99
N PHE A 271 9.82 1.88 8.40
CA PHE A 271 10.70 0.72 8.35
C PHE A 271 11.02 0.30 9.77
N VAL A 272 10.66 -0.92 10.13
CA VAL A 272 10.80 -1.43 11.48
C VAL A 272 11.59 -2.73 11.43
N GLY A 273 12.57 -2.88 12.30
CA GLY A 273 13.22 -4.15 12.55
C GLY A 273 12.66 -4.79 13.81
N THR A 274 12.41 -6.09 13.77
CA THR A 274 12.04 -6.86 14.97
C THR A 274 12.94 -8.06 15.16
N THR A 275 13.10 -8.48 16.41
CA THR A 275 13.66 -9.81 16.72
C THR A 275 12.60 -10.67 17.36
N SER A 276 12.64 -11.97 17.07
CA SER A 276 11.77 -12.96 17.70
C SER A 276 12.56 -14.17 18.17
N ARG A 277 11.98 -14.91 19.11
CA ARG A 277 12.45 -16.25 19.52
C ARG A 277 11.23 -17.11 19.79
N ARG A 278 11.17 -18.30 19.16
CA ARG A 278 10.05 -19.25 19.31
C ARG A 278 8.68 -18.57 19.10
N GLY A 279 8.55 -17.74 18.05
CA GLY A 279 7.30 -17.04 17.73
C GLY A 279 6.94 -15.86 18.63
N ARG A 280 7.78 -15.51 19.62
CA ARG A 280 7.57 -14.34 20.48
C ARG A 280 8.50 -13.19 20.08
N ARG A 281 7.93 -12.03 19.80
CA ARG A 281 8.65 -10.77 19.58
C ARG A 281 9.40 -10.33 20.83
N LEU A 282 10.64 -9.88 20.68
CA LEU A 282 11.54 -9.49 21.77
C LEU A 282 11.93 -8.01 21.69
N VAL A 283 12.48 -7.58 20.55
CA VAL A 283 12.87 -6.20 20.30
C VAL A 283 12.10 -5.68 19.10
N THR A 284 11.66 -4.43 19.18
CA THR A 284 11.10 -3.66 18.08
C THR A 284 11.91 -2.37 17.96
N GLN A 285 12.34 -2.04 16.74
CA GLN A 285 13.12 -0.85 16.48
C GLN A 285 12.66 -0.17 15.18
N GLY A 286 12.14 1.05 15.28
CA GLY A 286 11.97 1.91 14.10
C GLY A 286 13.32 2.38 13.55
N LEU A 287 13.55 2.16 12.26
CA LEU A 287 14.70 2.68 11.55
C LEU A 287 14.46 4.14 11.16
N ARG A 288 15.54 4.88 10.89
CA ARG A 288 15.49 6.25 10.36
C ARG A 288 16.16 6.28 9.00
N ALA A 289 15.52 6.87 8.00
CA ALA A 289 16.17 7.10 6.74
C ALA A 289 17.42 7.98 6.93
N SER A 290 18.43 7.72 6.11
CA SER A 290 19.78 8.23 6.25
C SER A 290 20.37 8.51 4.85
N ALA A 291 21.65 8.84 4.76
CA ALA A 291 22.31 8.93 3.45
C ALA A 291 22.36 7.57 2.74
N CYS A 292 22.31 6.45 3.48
CA CYS A 292 22.29 5.09 2.92
C CYS A 292 21.14 4.91 1.92
N GLU A 293 19.92 5.27 2.29
CA GLU A 293 18.72 5.09 1.47
C GLU A 293 18.74 5.97 0.23
N ARG A 294 19.25 7.21 0.37
CA ARG A 294 19.34 8.16 -0.73
C ARG A 294 20.35 7.71 -1.77
N LEU A 295 21.53 7.28 -1.33
CA LEU A 295 22.58 6.74 -2.19
C LEU A 295 22.13 5.46 -2.86
N PHE A 296 21.55 4.52 -2.11
CA PHE A 296 21.06 3.27 -2.66
C PHE A 296 19.97 3.50 -3.71
N SER A 297 19.00 4.37 -3.43
CA SER A 297 17.93 4.72 -4.36
C SER A 297 18.47 5.38 -5.64
N ALA A 298 19.41 6.32 -5.51
CA ALA A 298 20.07 6.97 -6.65
C ALA A 298 20.87 5.97 -7.50
N LEU A 299 21.63 5.07 -6.86
CA LEU A 299 22.39 4.02 -7.55
C LEU A 299 21.47 3.07 -8.30
N CYS A 300 20.36 2.63 -7.71
CA CYS A 300 19.37 1.79 -8.40
C CYS A 300 18.81 2.52 -9.63
N ARG A 301 18.48 3.80 -9.50
CA ARG A 301 17.97 4.60 -10.61
C ARG A 301 18.98 4.76 -11.74
N GLN A 302 20.26 4.92 -11.41
CA GLN A 302 21.36 5.06 -12.37
C GLN A 302 21.71 3.74 -13.06
N LEU A 303 21.79 2.65 -12.31
CA LEU A 303 22.25 1.35 -12.82
C LEU A 303 21.13 0.53 -13.48
N ALA A 304 19.94 0.49 -12.86
CA ALA A 304 18.81 -0.28 -13.36
C ALA A 304 17.81 0.57 -14.16
N GLY A 305 18.07 1.87 -14.29
CA GLY A 305 17.17 2.81 -14.97
C GLY A 305 15.87 3.10 -14.22
N ARG A 306 15.63 2.53 -13.04
CA ARG A 306 14.38 2.67 -12.27
C ARG A 306 14.63 2.68 -10.76
N TYR A 307 13.75 3.34 -10.01
CA TYR A 307 13.73 3.21 -8.55
C TYR A 307 13.20 1.83 -8.12
N LEU A 308 13.40 1.48 -6.85
CA LEU A 308 12.81 0.26 -6.25
C LEU A 308 11.61 0.66 -5.39
N PHE A 309 10.52 -0.11 -5.53
CA PHE A 309 9.36 0.01 -4.67
C PHE A 309 9.42 -1.02 -3.53
N PHE A 310 9.76 -2.27 -3.87
CA PHE A 310 10.03 -3.34 -2.91
C PHE A 310 11.48 -3.81 -2.98
N VAL A 311 12.05 -4.13 -1.81
CA VAL A 311 13.35 -4.78 -1.67
C VAL A 311 13.14 -6.10 -0.94
N PRO A 312 13.49 -7.26 -1.52
CA PRO A 312 13.39 -8.54 -0.83
C PRO A 312 14.45 -8.61 0.28
N TRP A 313 13.98 -8.63 1.53
CA TRP A 313 14.83 -8.60 2.72
C TRP A 313 15.16 -10.00 3.21
N SER A 314 16.29 -10.55 2.76
CA SER A 314 16.92 -11.66 3.49
C SER A 314 17.59 -11.13 4.76
N ALA A 315 17.79 -12.02 5.74
CA ALA A 315 18.46 -11.67 6.99
C ALA A 315 19.83 -11.00 6.74
N SER A 316 20.63 -11.54 5.81
CA SER A 316 21.94 -10.97 5.45
C SER A 316 21.86 -9.57 4.83
N ARG A 317 20.91 -9.34 3.90
CA ARG A 317 20.69 -8.00 3.33
C ARG A 317 20.24 -7.00 4.40
N PHE A 318 19.38 -7.44 5.31
CA PHE A 318 18.91 -6.56 6.37
C PHE A 318 20.02 -6.25 7.38
N TRP A 319 20.86 -7.22 7.70
CA TRP A 319 22.09 -7.00 8.48
C TRP A 319 23.01 -5.94 7.86
N LEU A 320 23.32 -6.07 6.57
CA LEU A 320 24.11 -5.08 5.85
C LEU A 320 23.45 -3.70 5.89
N HIS A 321 22.14 -3.64 5.67
CA HIS A 321 21.39 -2.38 5.76
C HIS A 321 21.48 -1.77 7.15
N LEU A 322 21.34 -2.53 8.23
CA LEU A 322 21.45 -2.01 9.60
C LEU A 322 22.83 -1.37 9.85
N LEU A 323 23.90 -1.98 9.35
CA LEU A 323 25.27 -1.47 9.46
C LEU A 323 25.44 -0.15 8.68
N PHE A 324 25.10 -0.13 7.39
CA PHE A 324 25.24 1.08 6.57
C PHE A 324 24.30 2.21 7.04
N ASN A 325 23.06 1.88 7.39
CA ASN A 325 22.11 2.85 7.95
C ASN A 325 22.65 3.44 9.27
N ALA A 326 23.23 2.62 10.16
CA ALA A 326 23.83 3.10 11.40
C ALA A 326 25.02 4.04 11.14
N ALA A 327 25.89 3.69 10.19
CA ALA A 327 27.08 4.46 9.84
C ALA A 327 26.76 5.80 9.14
N LEU A 328 25.68 5.86 8.37
CA LEU A 328 25.36 6.98 7.48
C LEU A 328 24.27 7.93 8.02
N GLY A 329 24.13 8.00 9.35
CA GLY A 329 23.25 8.96 10.02
C GLY A 329 21.82 8.48 10.27
N GLY A 330 21.58 7.17 10.23
CA GLY A 330 20.36 6.53 10.68
C GLY A 330 20.30 6.39 12.20
N ASN A 331 19.55 5.40 12.70
CA ASN A 331 19.39 5.19 14.14
C ASN A 331 20.46 4.24 14.70
N ALA A 332 21.70 4.71 14.82
CA ALA A 332 22.84 3.86 15.21
C ALA A 332 22.62 3.07 16.51
N ARG A 333 22.19 3.74 17.59
CA ARG A 333 21.93 3.08 18.89
C ARG A 333 20.82 2.02 18.78
N GLY A 334 19.73 2.36 18.11
CA GLY A 334 18.62 1.43 17.90
C GLY A 334 19.02 0.22 17.05
N ASN A 335 19.74 0.47 15.95
CA ASN A 335 20.23 -0.57 15.05
C ASN A 335 21.20 -1.51 15.76
N LEU A 336 22.12 -0.99 16.58
CA LEU A 336 23.04 -1.79 17.38
C LEU A 336 22.31 -2.63 18.43
N ARG A 337 21.29 -2.09 19.09
CA ARG A 337 20.43 -2.85 20.02
C ARG A 337 19.70 -4.00 19.33
N LEU A 338 19.13 -3.73 18.15
CA LEU A 338 18.45 -4.73 17.34
C LEU A 338 19.42 -5.82 16.88
N ALA A 339 20.59 -5.42 16.38
CA ALA A 339 21.68 -6.30 15.99
C ALA A 339 22.14 -7.19 17.15
N ALA A 340 22.46 -6.61 18.30
CA ALA A 340 22.89 -7.36 19.49
C ALA A 340 21.84 -8.41 19.91
N SER A 341 20.55 -8.05 19.85
CA SER A 341 19.46 -9.01 20.11
C SER A 341 19.43 -10.14 19.08
N ALA A 342 19.68 -9.86 17.80
CA ALA A 342 19.65 -10.84 16.73
C ALA A 342 20.85 -11.82 16.73
N LEU A 343 21.97 -11.46 17.38
CA LEU A 343 23.13 -12.35 17.53
C LEU A 343 22.95 -13.43 18.61
N LEU A 344 21.92 -13.31 19.45
CA LEU A 344 21.67 -14.28 20.50
C LEU A 344 21.14 -15.62 19.93
N PRO A 345 21.54 -16.77 20.50
CA PRO A 345 21.15 -18.08 19.98
C PRO A 345 19.63 -18.28 19.85
N GLY A 346 19.20 -18.71 18.66
CA GLY A 346 17.80 -18.98 18.35
C GLY A 346 16.93 -17.74 18.15
N HIS A 347 17.51 -16.54 18.13
CA HIS A 347 16.81 -15.34 17.74
C HIS A 347 16.77 -15.20 16.22
N ARG A 348 15.70 -14.61 15.71
CA ARG A 348 15.52 -14.32 14.28
C ARG A 348 15.31 -12.83 14.09
N LEU A 349 15.91 -12.29 13.03
CA LEU A 349 15.81 -10.88 12.65
C LEU A 349 14.83 -10.72 11.50
N HIS A 350 13.89 -9.78 11.63
CA HIS A 350 12.84 -9.54 10.65
C HIS A 350 12.79 -8.07 10.23
N ALA A 351 12.65 -7.84 8.94
CA ALA A 351 12.36 -6.54 8.35
C ALA A 351 10.84 -6.39 8.18
N LYS A 352 10.26 -5.30 8.68
CA LYS A 352 8.83 -4.99 8.58
C LYS A 352 8.62 -3.63 7.91
N ARG A 353 7.66 -3.56 6.99
CA ARG A 353 7.24 -2.33 6.31
C ARG A 353 5.80 -2.03 6.63
N LEU A 354 5.54 -0.88 7.25
CA LEU A 354 4.19 -0.41 7.50
C LEU A 354 3.94 0.81 6.62
N LEU A 355 2.89 0.78 5.80
CA LEU A 355 2.50 1.86 4.93
C LEU A 355 1.10 2.32 5.33
N PHE A 356 0.97 3.60 5.64
CA PHE A 356 -0.31 4.24 5.89
C PHE A 356 -0.60 5.14 4.71
N GLN A 357 -1.78 5.00 4.12
CA GLN A 357 -2.17 5.79 2.96
C GLN A 357 -3.56 6.39 3.04
N ASN A 358 -3.69 7.59 2.50
CA ASN A 358 -4.97 8.26 2.32
C ASN A 358 -5.52 8.04 0.91
N PRO A 359 -6.81 7.67 0.77
CA PRO A 359 -7.48 7.61 -0.52
C PRO A 359 -7.67 9.02 -1.08
N ALA A 360 -7.96 9.17 -2.38
CA ALA A 360 -8.25 10.48 -2.94
C ALA A 360 -9.43 11.17 -2.25
N GLU A 361 -9.29 12.46 -1.94
CA GLU A 361 -10.31 13.28 -1.28
C GLU A 361 -10.90 14.29 -2.26
N VAL A 362 -12.16 14.65 -2.07
CA VAL A 362 -12.84 15.66 -2.88
C VAL A 362 -13.16 16.85 -1.99
N GLY A 363 -12.61 18.01 -2.34
CA GLY A 363 -12.90 19.26 -1.65
C GLY A 363 -14.26 19.84 -2.04
N ALA A 364 -14.72 20.86 -1.29
CA ALA A 364 -16.00 21.52 -1.52
C ALA A 364 -16.16 22.10 -2.95
N SER A 365 -15.06 22.50 -3.59
CA SER A 365 -15.04 23.02 -4.96
C SER A 365 -15.04 21.93 -6.05
N GLY A 366 -15.26 20.66 -5.69
CA GLY A 366 -15.13 19.50 -6.58
C GLY A 366 -13.69 19.15 -6.94
N SER A 367 -12.73 19.91 -6.46
CA SER A 367 -11.31 19.67 -6.73
C SER A 367 -10.85 18.38 -6.00
N VAL A 368 -10.08 17.50 -6.65
CA VAL A 368 -9.57 16.25 -6.04
C VAL A 368 -8.14 16.42 -5.49
N THR A 369 -7.90 15.94 -4.27
CA THR A 369 -6.57 15.83 -3.65
C THR A 369 -6.18 14.34 -3.60
N HIS A 370 -5.02 13.99 -4.14
CA HIS A 370 -4.48 12.63 -4.16
C HIS A 370 -2.97 12.63 -3.95
N CYS A 371 -2.37 11.44 -3.81
CA CYS A 371 -0.91 11.30 -3.71
C CYS A 371 -0.22 11.92 -4.94
N ILE A 372 0.84 12.69 -4.73
CA ILE A 372 1.67 13.19 -5.83
C ILE A 372 2.18 12.00 -6.66
N ASN A 373 2.01 12.08 -7.98
CA ASN A 373 2.37 11.02 -8.93
C ASN A 373 1.85 9.62 -8.59
N CYS A 374 0.72 9.53 -7.87
CA CYS A 374 0.06 8.32 -7.34
C CYS A 374 0.72 6.98 -7.73
N PRO A 375 1.40 6.30 -6.79
CA PRO A 375 1.99 4.97 -7.03
C PRO A 375 0.93 3.92 -7.34
N ASP A 376 -0.27 4.10 -6.80
CA ASP A 376 -1.46 3.27 -6.98
C ASP A 376 -2.25 3.62 -8.25
N ALA A 377 -1.58 4.11 -9.30
CA ALA A 377 -2.25 4.41 -10.56
C ALA A 377 -2.34 3.17 -11.45
N THR A 378 -3.42 3.11 -12.22
CA THR A 378 -3.67 2.12 -13.27
C THR A 378 -3.71 2.82 -14.63
N PHE A 379 -3.56 2.04 -15.71
CA PHE A 379 -3.75 2.53 -17.07
C PHE A 379 -5.22 2.46 -17.42
N HIS A 380 -5.79 3.60 -17.80
CA HIS A 380 -7.19 3.72 -18.18
C HIS A 380 -7.29 4.68 -19.35
N GLN A 381 -7.83 4.20 -20.48
CA GLN A 381 -8.11 5.01 -21.67
C GLN A 381 -6.92 5.86 -22.16
N GLY A 382 -5.71 5.26 -22.20
CA GLY A 382 -4.51 5.96 -22.68
C GLY A 382 -3.80 6.82 -21.62
N GLN A 383 -4.33 6.90 -20.40
CA GLN A 383 -3.81 7.79 -19.35
C GLN A 383 -3.60 7.03 -18.03
N LEU A 384 -2.83 7.65 -17.13
CA LEU A 384 -2.66 7.16 -15.76
C LEU A 384 -3.69 7.79 -14.83
N ILE A 385 -4.39 6.94 -14.09
CA ILE A 385 -5.45 7.34 -13.15
C ILE A 385 -5.28 6.59 -11.84
N PRO A 386 -5.37 7.25 -10.66
CA PRO A 386 -5.43 6.54 -9.38
C PRO A 386 -6.52 5.46 -9.41
N VAL A 387 -6.21 4.21 -9.02
CA VAL A 387 -7.16 3.10 -9.14
C VAL A 387 -8.47 3.38 -8.40
N CYS A 388 -8.40 4.07 -7.25
CA CYS A 388 -9.54 4.43 -6.42
C CYS A 388 -10.49 5.47 -7.06
N LEU A 389 -10.09 6.04 -8.20
CA LEU A 389 -10.86 6.97 -9.01
C LEU A 389 -11.23 6.39 -10.38
N ALA A 390 -10.64 5.27 -10.80
CA ALA A 390 -10.74 4.75 -12.16
C ALA A 390 -12.19 4.48 -12.60
N ASP A 391 -13.01 3.91 -11.72
CA ASP A 391 -14.42 3.59 -12.01
C ASP A 391 -15.30 4.84 -12.23
N LEU A 392 -14.87 5.96 -11.68
CA LEU A 392 -15.58 7.23 -11.74
C LEU A 392 -15.05 8.12 -12.86
N CYS A 393 -13.91 7.78 -13.46
CA CYS A 393 -13.32 8.60 -14.50
C CYS A 393 -14.11 8.43 -15.80
N ARG A 394 -14.57 9.56 -16.35
CA ARG A 394 -15.21 9.58 -17.67
C ARG A 394 -14.16 9.89 -18.74
N PRO A 395 -14.35 9.38 -19.97
CA PRO A 395 -13.54 9.86 -21.09
C PRO A 395 -13.72 11.38 -21.21
N ALA A 396 -12.63 12.08 -21.56
CA ALA A 396 -12.75 13.49 -21.92
C ALA A 396 -13.76 13.60 -23.07
N SER A 397 -14.79 14.43 -22.92
CA SER A 397 -15.68 14.75 -24.03
C SER A 397 -14.82 15.16 -25.23
N PRO A 398 -15.07 14.65 -26.44
CA PRO A 398 -14.38 15.15 -27.62
C PRO A 398 -14.55 16.67 -27.67
N PRO A 399 -13.52 17.44 -28.07
CA PRO A 399 -13.68 18.88 -28.18
C PRO A 399 -14.90 19.14 -29.06
N CYS A 400 -15.84 19.95 -28.58
CA CYS A 400 -16.97 20.39 -29.38
C CYS A 400 -16.39 20.99 -30.67
N THR A 401 -16.47 20.25 -31.77
CA THR A 401 -16.38 20.84 -33.09
C THR A 401 -17.64 21.66 -33.24
N SER A 402 -17.52 22.96 -32.99
CA SER A 402 -18.57 23.93 -33.31
C SER A 402 -18.96 23.73 -34.79
N PRO A 403 -20.26 23.73 -35.12
CA PRO A 403 -20.73 23.52 -36.49
C PRO A 403 -20.30 24.62 -37.45
#